data_AF-A0A850G587-F1
#
_entry.id   AF-A0A850G587-F1
#
_cell.length_a   1.000
_cell.length_b   1.000
_cell.length_c   1.000
_cell.angle_alpha   90.00
_cell.angle_beta   90.00
_cell.angle_gamma   90.00
#
_symmetry.space_group_name_H-M   'P 1'
#
loop_
_entity.id
_entity.type
_entity.pdbx_description
1 polymer ?
#
loop_
_entity_poly.entity_id
_entity_poly.type
_entity_poly.pdbx_seq_one_letter_code
_entity_poly.pdbx_strand_id
1 'polypeptide(L)'
;MNTRIDMHLIHAQRRASEAELRELKSKLRTRWTAPMGARQRRALVLARELTGIYALLAWARGRSHLADSERSRELAEALAPRYRIEEPLRELG
;
A
#
# COMPACT_ATOMS: atom_id res chain seq x y z
N MET A 1 -8.43 10.62 -18.04
CA MET A 1 -9.09 9.57 -17.23
C MET A 1 -9.11 10.02 -15.78
N ASN A 2 -10.27 10.42 -15.27
CA ASN A 2 -10.43 10.85 -13.87
C ASN A 2 -10.81 9.61 -13.04
N THR A 3 -9.85 8.70 -12.84
CA THR A 3 -10.07 7.43 -12.14
C THR A 3 -10.36 7.72 -10.67
N ARG A 4 -11.59 7.42 -10.22
CA ARG A 4 -11.97 7.60 -8.82
C ARG A 4 -11.36 6.46 -7.99
N ILE A 5 -10.51 6.84 -7.04
CA ILE A 5 -9.81 5.90 -6.15
C ILE A 5 -10.51 5.88 -4.79
N ASP A 6 -10.73 4.69 -4.24
CA ASP A 6 -11.27 4.50 -2.90
C ASP A 6 -10.21 4.80 -1.82
N MET A 7 -10.21 6.06 -1.38
CA MET A 7 -9.32 6.52 -0.31
C MET A 7 -9.61 5.87 1.04
N HIS A 8 -10.86 5.46 1.32
CA HIS A 8 -11.21 4.79 2.56
C HIS A 8 -10.58 3.40 2.61
N LEU A 9 -10.69 2.64 1.52
CA LEU A 9 -10.07 1.32 1.39
C LEU A 9 -8.54 1.40 1.50
N ILE A 10 -7.91 2.37 0.83
CA ILE A 10 -6.44 2.58 0.93
C ILE A 10 -6.04 2.84 2.38
N HIS A 11 -6.76 3.72 3.08
CA HIS A 11 -6.44 4.05 4.47
C HIS A 11 -6.67 2.88 5.42
N ALA A 12 -7.71 2.07 5.20
CA ALA A 12 -7.97 0.86 5.97
C ALA A 12 -6.83 -0.16 5.79
N GLN A 13 -6.48 -0.47 4.54
CA GLN A 13 -5.39 -1.40 4.22
C GLN A 13 -4.06 -0.92 4.79
N ARG A 14 -3.73 0.38 4.65
CA ARG A 14 -2.51 0.98 5.21
C ARG A 14 -2.41 0.70 6.71
N ARG A 15 -3.45 1.02 7.48
CA ARG A 15 -3.45 0.84 8.94
C ARG A 15 -3.28 -0.62 9.34
N ALA A 16 -3.94 -1.54 8.64
CA ALA A 16 -3.81 -2.97 8.88
C ALA A 16 -2.37 -3.46 8.62
N SER A 17 -1.80 -3.12 7.46
CA SER A 17 -0.42 -3.48 7.11
C SER A 17 0.61 -2.86 8.06
N GLU A 18 0.40 -1.62 8.53
CA GLU A 18 1.27 -0.97 9.53
C GLU A 18 1.22 -1.68 10.89
N ALA A 19 0.02 -2.08 11.33
CA ALA A 19 -0.16 -2.81 12.58
C ALA A 19 0.54 -4.18 12.51
N GLU A 20 0.33 -4.95 11.44
CA GLU A 20 0.97 -6.25 11.23
C GLU A 20 2.51 -6.10 11.17
N LEU A 21 3.00 -5.10 10.44
CA LEU A 21 4.45 -4.85 10.34
C LEU A 21 5.06 -4.49 11.69
N ARG A 22 4.37 -3.69 12.51
CA ARG A 22 4.82 -3.32 13.86
C ARG A 22 4.92 -4.56 14.75
N GLU A 23 3.90 -5.42 14.71
CA GLU A 23 3.88 -6.67 15.46
C GLU A 23 5.01 -7.60 15.04
N LEU A 24 5.22 -7.80 13.73
CA LEU A 24 6.31 -8.63 13.22
C LEU A 24 7.68 -8.06 13.61
N LYS A 25 7.88 -6.74 13.48
CA LYS A 25 9.13 -6.10 13.90
C LYS A 25 9.36 -6.24 15.40
N SER A 26 8.32 -6.18 16.23
CA SER A 26 8.44 -6.43 17.68
C SER A 26 8.97 -7.84 17.93
N LYS A 27 8.35 -8.87 17.34
CA LYS A 27 8.79 -10.28 17.46
C LYS A 27 10.19 -10.53 16.90
N LEU A 28 10.58 -9.84 15.82
CA LEU A 28 11.90 -10.00 15.21
C LEU A 28 13.03 -9.37 16.04
N ARG A 29 12.71 -8.40 16.91
CA ARG A 29 13.67 -7.70 17.78
C ARG A 29 13.92 -8.43 19.10
N THR A 30 13.09 -9.41 19.47
CA THR A 30 13.31 -10.21 20.68
C THR A 30 14.34 -11.32 20.44
N ARG A 31 14.79 -11.98 21.51
CA ARG A 31 15.58 -13.21 21.39
C ARG A 31 14.78 -14.26 20.62
N TRP A 32 15.39 -14.89 19.63
CA TRP A 32 14.72 -15.90 18.80
C TRP A 32 14.70 -17.24 19.53
N THR A 33 13.51 -17.82 19.63
CA THR A 33 13.27 -19.16 20.19
C THR A 33 12.84 -20.17 19.13
N ALA A 34 12.70 -19.73 17.88
CA ALA A 34 12.30 -20.52 16.72
C ALA A 34 12.84 -19.90 15.42
N PRO A 35 12.82 -20.61 14.28
CA PRO A 35 13.16 -20.04 12.99
C PRO A 35 12.26 -18.83 12.63
N MET A 36 12.87 -17.71 12.23
CA MET A 36 12.17 -16.44 11.95
C MET A 36 12.03 -16.10 10.45
N GLY A 37 12.53 -16.95 9.55
CA GLY A 37 12.59 -16.65 8.11
C GLY A 37 11.24 -16.30 7.48
N ALA A 38 10.16 -17.00 7.86
CA ALA A 38 8.81 -16.68 7.37
C ALA A 38 8.35 -15.27 7.83
N ARG A 39 8.63 -14.90 9.07
CA ARG A 39 8.28 -13.58 9.63
C ARG A 39 9.08 -12.47 8.97
N GLN A 40 10.36 -12.68 8.71
CA GLN A 40 11.20 -11.74 7.98
C GLN A 40 10.68 -11.52 6.55
N ARG A 41 10.38 -12.60 5.82
CA ARG A 41 9.80 -12.50 4.47
C ARG A 41 8.47 -11.75 4.47
N ARG A 42 7.58 -12.04 5.42
CA ARG A 42 6.30 -11.33 5.55
C ARG A 42 6.51 -9.84 5.85
N ALA A 43 7.43 -9.49 6.76
CA ALA A 43 7.76 -8.11 7.06
C ALA A 43 8.30 -7.34 5.83
N LEU A 44 9.12 -8.00 4.99
CA LEU A 44 9.60 -7.41 3.73
C LEU A 44 8.47 -7.20 2.71
N VAL A 45 7.55 -8.15 2.60
CA VAL A 45 6.35 -8.02 1.74
C VAL A 45 5.51 -6.84 2.20
N LEU A 46 5.17 -6.76 3.48
CA LEU A 46 4.40 -5.65 4.05
C LEU A 46 5.08 -4.29 3.85
N ALA A 47 6.41 -4.23 4.00
CA ALA A 47 7.16 -3.01 3.75
C ALA A 47 7.03 -2.56 2.29
N ARG A 48 7.13 -3.48 1.33
CA ARG A 48 6.94 -3.19 -0.10
C ARG A 48 5.50 -2.76 -0.42
N GLU A 49 4.51 -3.44 0.15
CA GLU A 49 3.10 -3.08 -0.01
C GLU A 49 2.83 -1.66 0.51
N LEU A 50 3.34 -1.34 1.71
CA LEU A 50 3.21 0.00 2.29
C LEU A 50 3.88 1.07 1.43
N THR A 51 5.06 0.81 0.86
CA THR A 51 5.69 1.72 -0.11
C THR A 51 4.78 2.03 -1.28
N GLY A 52 4.15 1.00 -1.88
CA GLY A 52 3.19 1.20 -2.96
C GLY A 52 1.97 2.02 -2.53
N ILE A 53 1.43 1.76 -1.35
CA ILE A 53 0.31 2.53 -0.79
C ILE A 53 0.69 4.00 -0.57
N TYR A 54 1.88 4.28 -0.05
CA TYR A 54 2.37 5.65 0.15
C TYR A 54 2.57 6.38 -1.18
N ALA A 55 3.12 5.70 -2.18
CA ALA A 55 3.26 6.24 -3.53
C ALA A 55 1.88 6.57 -4.15
N LEU A 56 0.90 5.66 -4.02
CA LEU A 56 -0.48 5.88 -4.46
C LEU A 56 -1.13 7.07 -3.76
N LEU A 57 -0.95 7.19 -2.44
CA LEU A 57 -1.48 8.31 -1.63
C LEU A 57 -0.85 9.66 -2.00
N ALA A 58 0.41 9.68 -2.43
CA ALA A 58 1.09 10.88 -2.91
C ALA A 58 0.60 11.26 -4.30
N TRP A 59 0.56 10.29 -5.22
CA TRP A 59 0.06 10.46 -6.59
C TRP A 59 -1.40 10.93 -6.63
N ALA A 60 -2.28 10.30 -5.85
CA ALA A 60 -3.69 10.67 -5.77
C ALA A 60 -3.92 12.09 -5.22
N ARG A 61 -2.94 12.65 -4.51
CA ARG A 61 -2.95 14.04 -4.01
C ARG A 61 -2.19 15.02 -4.91
N GLY A 62 -1.71 14.58 -6.08
CA GLY A 62 -0.91 15.39 -6.98
C GLY A 62 0.47 15.78 -6.42
N ARG A 63 0.99 15.04 -5.44
CA ARG A 63 2.29 15.33 -4.81
C ARG A 63 3.40 14.64 -5.58
N SER A 64 4.11 15.41 -6.41
CA SER A 64 5.26 14.97 -7.21
C SER A 64 6.62 15.30 -6.58
N HIS A 65 6.66 15.91 -5.39
CA HIS A 65 7.91 16.33 -4.71
C HIS A 65 8.70 15.18 -4.05
N LEU A 66 8.37 13.92 -4.36
CA LEU A 66 9.17 12.80 -3.89
C LEU A 66 10.50 12.78 -4.65
N ALA A 67 11.58 12.44 -3.94
CA ALA A 67 12.93 12.40 -4.50
C ALA A 67 13.04 11.54 -5.78
N ASP A 68 12.17 10.53 -5.89
CA ASP A 68 12.04 9.66 -7.06
C ASP A 68 10.57 9.62 -7.52
N SER A 69 10.19 10.67 -8.25
CA SER A 69 8.80 10.92 -8.66
C SER A 69 8.32 9.95 -9.75
N GLU A 70 9.19 9.52 -10.66
CA GLU A 70 8.88 8.53 -11.70
C GLU A 70 8.59 7.16 -11.09
N ARG A 71 9.48 6.66 -10.23
CA ARG A 71 9.25 5.38 -9.55
C ARG A 71 8.00 5.39 -8.66
N SER A 72 7.74 6.52 -8.00
CA SER A 72 6.51 6.69 -7.20
C SER A 72 5.27 6.64 -8.07
N ARG A 73 5.33 7.25 -9.26
CA ARG A 73 4.25 7.19 -10.25
C ARG A 73 4.03 5.76 -10.76
N GLU A 74 5.08 5.04 -11.13
CA GLU A 74 4.99 3.64 -11.60
C GLU A 74 4.33 2.73 -10.53
N LEU A 75 4.77 2.85 -9.28
CA LEU A 75 4.19 2.10 -8.17
C LEU A 75 2.71 2.46 -7.94
N ALA A 76 2.37 3.74 -8.05
CA ALA A 76 0.98 4.18 -7.93
C ALA A 76 0.12 3.64 -9.07
N GLU A 77 0.58 3.73 -10.32
CA GLU A 77 -0.15 3.26 -11.50
C GLU A 77 -0.35 1.74 -11.48
N ALA A 78 0.66 0.97 -11.07
CA ALA A 78 0.56 -0.48 -10.91
C ALA A 78 -0.42 -0.88 -9.80
N LEU A 79 -0.52 -0.09 -8.74
CA LEU A 79 -1.35 -0.39 -7.58
C LEU A 79 -2.79 0.13 -7.70
N ALA A 80 -3.00 1.22 -8.46
CA ALA A 80 -4.28 1.90 -8.61
C ALA A 80 -5.45 0.98 -8.99
N PRO A 81 -5.32 -0.02 -9.90
CA PRO A 81 -6.40 -0.93 -10.24
C PRO A 81 -7.06 -1.63 -9.04
N ARG A 82 -6.31 -1.91 -7.96
CA ARG A 82 -6.83 -2.56 -6.75
C ARG A 82 -7.79 -1.69 -5.93
N TYR A 83 -7.78 -0.39 -6.18
CA TYR A 83 -8.52 0.60 -5.38
C TYR A 83 -9.45 1.45 -6.26
N ARG A 84 -9.71 1.03 -7.50
CA ARG A 84 -10.67 1.72 -8.35
C ARG A 84 -12.09 1.48 -7.82
N ILE A 85 -12.84 2.56 -7.70
CA ILE A 85 -14.29 2.46 -7.54
C ILE A 85 -14.83 2.20 -8.95
N GLU A 86 -15.37 1.00 -9.17
CA GLU A 86 -16.18 0.77 -10.37
C GLU A 86 -17.41 1.67 -10.26
N GLU A 87 -17.56 2.63 -11.18
CA GLU A 87 -18.82 3.32 -11.30
C GLU A 87 -19.86 2.30 -11.77
N PRO A 88 -21.02 2.17 -11.10
CA PRO A 88 -22.08 1.36 -11.66
C PRO A 88 -22.39 1.91 -13.04
N LEU A 89 -22.39 1.05 -14.06
CA LEU A 89 -22.90 1.39 -15.39
C LEU A 89 -24.26 2.04 -15.13
N ARG A 90 -24.36 3.36 -15.37
CA ARG A 90 -25.68 3.98 -15.46
C ARG A 90 -26.34 3.28 -16.63
N GLU A 91 -27.29 2.39 -16.34
CA GLU A 91 -28.24 1.93 -17.34
C GLU A 91 -28.86 3.20 -17.92
N LEU A 92 -28.45 3.51 -19.15
CA LEU A 92 -29.04 4.56 -19.97
C LEU A 92 -30.47 4.09 -20.26
N GLY A 93 -31.40 4.52 -19.41
CA GLY A 93 -32.83 4.47 -19.69
C GLY A 93 -33.22 5.42 -20.81
#